data_AF-A0A4R2BYH4-F1
#
_entry.id   AF-A0A4R2BYH4-F1
#
_cell.length_a   1.000
_cell.length_b   1.000
_cell.length_c   1.000
_cell.angle_alpha   90.00
_cell.angle_beta   90.00
_cell.angle_gamma   90.00
#
_symmetry.space_group_name_H-M   'P 1'
#
loop_
_entity.id
_entity.type
_entity.pdbx_description
1 polymer ?
#
loop_
_entity_poly.entity_id
_entity_poly.type
_entity_poly.pdbx_seq_one_letter_code
_entity_poly.pdbx_strand_id
1 'polypeptide(L)'
;MDIARAVRGRSPYLALVGVEGFEGLLQYRAPDRREADVRDFLRFLVSIAEEVERLDLFDAQDVVLSAGGSAFYDVVVDEFARAGLKRSTRIVLRSGCYLTHDSGIYGTLLEDINRRTSTPLAFEPALEVWAQVLSTPEPGLVIVSAGRRDFGEDAGNPAVLKHARQGVVRALPEAWRVTGVSDQHAHIHAPGGHGIAVGDLIALGPSHPCTTFDKWRVLHLVDKNYTVVDTVRTWF
;
A
#
# COMPACT_ATOMS: atom_id res chain seq x y z
N MET A 1 -29.74 12.35 1.72
CA MET A 1 -30.60 11.57 2.64
C MET A 1 -31.57 10.64 1.93
N ASP A 2 -31.94 10.87 0.67
CA ASP A 2 -32.91 10.02 -0.04
C ASP A 2 -32.48 8.56 -0.17
N ILE A 3 -31.17 8.30 -0.34
CA ILE A 3 -30.61 6.94 -0.34
C ILE A 3 -30.86 6.23 1.00
N ALA A 4 -30.59 6.88 2.14
CA ALA A 4 -30.81 6.30 3.46
C ALA A 4 -32.29 5.97 3.70
N ARG A 5 -33.21 6.85 3.28
CA ARG A 5 -34.66 6.60 3.35
C ARG A 5 -35.09 5.45 2.43
N ALA A 6 -34.53 5.38 1.23
CA ALA A 6 -34.80 4.29 0.30
C ALA A 6 -34.33 2.95 0.85
N VAL A 7 -33.16 2.89 1.50
CA VAL A 7 -32.67 1.68 2.20
C VAL A 7 -33.63 1.27 3.32
N ARG A 8 -33.98 2.20 4.21
CA ARG A 8 -34.92 1.94 5.32
C ARG A 8 -36.28 1.45 4.82
N GLY A 9 -36.79 2.03 3.72
CA GLY A 9 -38.05 1.61 3.08
C GLY A 9 -38.02 0.23 2.42
N ARG A 10 -36.85 -0.42 2.34
CA ARG A 10 -36.67 -1.78 1.81
C ARG A 10 -36.43 -2.83 2.90
N SER A 11 -36.60 -2.48 4.18
CA SER A 11 -36.58 -3.45 5.27
C SER A 11 -37.59 -4.59 5.00
N PRO A 12 -37.23 -5.87 5.24
CA PRO A 12 -36.00 -6.35 5.89
C PRO A 12 -34.85 -6.70 4.91
N TYR A 13 -34.96 -6.36 3.63
CA TYR A 13 -34.01 -6.79 2.60
C TYR A 13 -32.70 -6.00 2.57
N LEU A 14 -32.75 -4.74 3.02
CA LEU A 14 -31.58 -3.88 3.16
C LEU A 14 -31.54 -3.33 4.59
N ALA A 15 -30.33 -3.17 5.12
CA ALA A 15 -30.07 -2.59 6.43
C ALA A 15 -29.05 -1.47 6.31
N LEU A 16 -29.39 -0.27 6.78
CA LEU A 16 -28.43 0.82 6.89
C LEU A 16 -27.65 0.68 8.21
N VAL A 17 -26.39 0.26 8.12
CA VAL A 17 -25.56 -0.06 9.30
C VAL A 17 -24.46 0.95 9.58
N GLY A 18 -24.25 1.94 8.72
CA GLY A 18 -23.12 2.84 8.86
C GLY A 18 -22.93 3.83 7.72
N VAL A 19 -21.85 4.59 7.81
CA VAL A 19 -21.37 5.54 6.81
C VAL A 19 -19.92 5.21 6.49
N GLU A 20 -19.60 5.25 5.20
CA GLU A 20 -18.27 4.96 4.69
C GLU A 20 -17.80 6.07 3.74
N GLY A 21 -16.49 6.28 3.69
CA GLY A 21 -15.85 7.07 2.64
C GLY A 21 -14.37 6.70 2.46
N PHE A 22 -13.72 7.32 1.47
CA PHE A 22 -12.31 7.09 1.15
C PHE A 22 -11.56 8.41 0.97
N GLU A 23 -10.81 8.80 2.00
CA GLU A 23 -10.03 10.03 2.04
C GLU A 23 -8.74 9.97 1.21
N GLY A 24 -8.30 8.76 0.83
CA GLY A 24 -7.05 8.53 0.11
C GLY A 24 -6.93 9.27 -1.22
N LEU A 25 -8.04 9.65 -1.87
CA LEU A 25 -8.02 10.48 -3.08
C LEU A 25 -7.47 11.89 -2.83
N LEU A 26 -7.51 12.36 -1.58
CA LEU A 26 -7.03 13.70 -1.21
C LEU A 26 -5.50 13.73 -1.04
N GLN A 27 -4.81 12.60 -1.02
CA GLN A 27 -3.35 12.55 -0.90
C GLN A 27 -2.63 13.26 -2.05
N TYR A 28 -3.27 13.35 -3.22
CA TYR A 28 -2.75 14.02 -4.42
C TYR A 28 -2.97 15.54 -4.42
N ARG A 29 -3.61 16.09 -3.38
CA ARG A 29 -3.77 17.54 -3.21
C ARG A 29 -2.45 18.18 -2.75
N ALA A 30 -2.38 19.51 -2.93
CA ALA A 30 -1.23 20.31 -2.52
C ALA A 30 -0.88 20.08 -1.04
N PRO A 31 0.40 19.89 -0.68
CA PRO A 31 0.80 19.48 0.67
C PRO A 31 0.29 20.38 1.79
N ASP A 32 0.18 21.69 1.54
CA ASP A 32 -0.26 22.72 2.49
C ASP A 32 -1.75 22.63 2.85
N ARG A 33 -2.57 22.05 1.97
CA ARG A 33 -4.03 21.90 2.16
C ARG A 33 -4.47 20.49 2.47
N ARG A 34 -3.60 19.51 2.21
CA ARG A 34 -3.93 18.07 2.24
C ARG A 34 -4.59 17.60 3.53
N GLU A 35 -3.99 17.90 4.69
CA GLU A 35 -4.55 17.46 5.98
C GLU A 35 -5.89 18.15 6.28
N ALA A 36 -6.00 19.45 6.01
CA ALA A 36 -7.23 20.20 6.23
C ALA A 36 -8.38 19.66 5.37
N ASP A 37 -8.13 19.40 4.09
CA ASP A 37 -9.13 18.83 3.18
C ASP A 37 -9.55 17.41 3.62
N VAL A 38 -8.62 16.59 4.14
CA VAL A 38 -8.93 15.27 4.72
C VAL A 38 -9.83 15.41 5.95
N ARG A 39 -9.53 16.33 6.86
CA ARG A 39 -10.36 16.59 8.04
C ARG A 39 -11.76 17.05 7.66
N ASP A 40 -11.87 17.98 6.72
CA ASP A 40 -13.16 18.49 6.24
C ASP A 40 -14.01 17.37 5.61
N PHE A 41 -13.38 16.48 4.85
CA PHE A 41 -14.05 15.30 4.31
C PHE A 41 -14.53 14.34 5.39
N LEU A 42 -13.71 14.05 6.40
CA LEU A 42 -14.10 13.15 7.50
C LEU A 42 -15.23 13.74 8.36
N ARG A 43 -15.21 15.05 8.63
CA ARG A 43 -16.31 15.75 9.29
C ARG A 43 -17.59 15.70 8.49
N PHE A 44 -17.50 15.80 7.17
CA PHE A 44 -18.66 15.61 6.30
C PHE A 44 -19.26 14.20 6.47
N LEU A 45 -18.46 13.14 6.52
CA LEU A 45 -18.95 11.78 6.81
C LEU A 45 -19.62 11.68 8.19
N VAL A 46 -19.04 12.31 9.23
CA VAL A 46 -19.64 12.37 10.57
C VAL A 46 -21.00 13.07 10.52
N SER A 47 -21.10 14.21 9.86
CA SER A 47 -22.38 14.94 9.73
C SER A 47 -23.47 14.14 9.01
N ILE A 48 -23.09 13.30 8.04
CA ILE A 48 -24.02 12.37 7.39
C ILE A 48 -24.54 11.37 8.42
N ALA A 49 -23.65 10.76 9.22
CA ALA A 49 -24.04 9.77 10.20
C ALA A 49 -24.96 10.36 11.28
N GLU A 50 -24.65 11.57 11.77
CA GLU A 50 -25.47 12.30 12.73
C GLU A 50 -26.87 12.60 12.18
N GLU A 51 -26.96 13.02 10.91
CA GLU A 51 -28.24 13.28 10.26
C GLU A 51 -29.07 12.00 10.05
N VAL A 52 -28.41 10.88 9.71
CA VAL A 52 -29.06 9.56 9.59
C VAL A 52 -29.61 9.10 10.95
N GLU A 53 -28.87 9.30 12.03
CA GLU A 53 -29.34 9.01 13.38
C GLU A 53 -30.50 9.93 13.79
N ARG A 54 -30.40 11.24 13.51
CA ARG A 54 -31.44 12.21 13.83
C ARG A 54 -32.78 11.85 13.18
N LEU A 55 -32.74 11.25 11.99
CA LEU A 55 -33.90 10.78 11.25
C LEU A 55 -34.33 9.33 11.60
N ASP A 56 -33.66 8.68 12.55
CA ASP A 56 -33.88 7.28 12.96
C ASP A 56 -33.82 6.28 11.79
N LEU A 57 -32.86 6.48 10.88
CA LEU A 57 -32.75 5.70 9.65
C LEU A 57 -31.80 4.50 9.76
N PHE A 58 -31.03 4.37 10.85
CA PHE A 58 -30.17 3.22 11.06
C PHE A 58 -30.98 1.96 11.43
N ASP A 59 -30.60 0.83 10.84
CA ASP A 59 -31.10 -0.51 11.15
C ASP A 59 -30.19 -1.26 12.14
N ALA A 60 -29.14 -0.62 12.64
CA ALA A 60 -28.18 -1.17 13.60
C ALA A 60 -28.15 -0.38 14.92
N GLN A 61 -27.88 -1.10 16.02
CA GLN A 61 -27.56 -0.49 17.32
C GLN A 61 -26.10 -0.02 17.37
N ASP A 62 -25.23 -0.72 16.64
CA ASP A 62 -23.81 -0.41 16.51
C ASP A 62 -23.54 0.13 15.10
N VAL A 63 -23.34 1.45 15.02
CA VAL A 63 -23.16 2.18 13.76
C VAL A 63 -21.70 2.11 13.34
N VAL A 64 -21.47 1.66 12.10
CA VAL A 64 -20.12 1.62 11.53
C VAL A 64 -19.75 2.97 10.93
N LEU A 65 -18.63 3.54 11.35
CA LEU A 65 -17.97 4.63 10.64
C LEU A 65 -16.68 4.09 10.04
N SER A 66 -16.57 4.08 8.72
CA SER A 66 -15.41 3.49 8.03
C SER A 66 -14.75 4.46 7.05
N ALA A 67 -13.43 4.56 7.15
CA ALA A 67 -12.60 5.27 6.19
C ALA A 67 -11.34 4.46 5.86
N GLY A 68 -10.50 4.95 4.96
CA GLY A 68 -9.26 4.28 4.58
C GLY A 68 -8.32 4.16 5.78
N GLY A 69 -7.49 5.16 6.02
CA GLY A 69 -6.56 5.15 7.13
C GLY A 69 -5.26 4.40 6.81
N SER A 70 -4.71 4.58 5.62
CA SER A 70 -3.30 4.21 5.37
C SER A 70 -2.39 5.41 5.67
N ALA A 71 -2.59 6.53 4.97
CA ALA A 71 -1.79 7.76 5.12
C ALA A 71 -2.24 8.68 6.27
N PHE A 72 -3.50 8.52 6.72
CA PHE A 72 -4.17 9.44 7.66
C PHE A 72 -4.95 8.70 8.75
N TYR A 73 -4.50 7.50 9.17
CA TYR A 73 -5.23 6.74 10.19
C TYR A 73 -5.44 7.52 11.49
N ASP A 74 -4.46 8.34 11.86
CA ASP A 74 -4.46 9.21 13.03
C ASP A 74 -5.60 10.24 12.95
N VAL A 75 -5.72 10.88 11.79
CA VAL A 75 -6.76 11.88 11.52
C VAL A 75 -8.14 11.23 11.42
N VAL A 76 -8.25 10.05 10.80
CA VAL A 76 -9.51 9.30 10.70
C VAL A 76 -10.04 8.97 12.09
N VAL A 77 -9.20 8.41 12.96
CA VAL A 77 -9.61 8.04 14.32
C VAL A 77 -9.98 9.27 15.12
N ASP A 78 -9.20 10.35 15.06
CA ASP A 78 -9.47 11.61 15.78
C ASP A 78 -10.80 12.24 15.38
N GLU A 79 -11.10 12.36 14.08
CA GLU A 79 -12.34 12.97 13.61
C GLU A 79 -13.56 12.05 13.86
N PHE A 80 -13.45 10.74 13.66
CA PHE A 80 -14.57 9.81 13.91
C PHE A 80 -14.86 9.60 15.40
N ALA A 81 -13.85 9.66 16.28
CA ALA A 81 -14.06 9.58 17.73
C ALA A 81 -14.88 10.76 18.29
N ARG A 82 -14.98 11.86 17.54
CA ARG A 82 -15.76 13.06 17.91
C ARG A 82 -17.21 13.00 17.43
N ALA A 83 -17.62 11.93 16.72
CA ALA A 83 -18.99 11.77 16.27
C ALA A 83 -19.97 11.73 17.47
N GLY A 84 -20.96 12.63 17.47
CA GLY A 84 -21.90 12.79 18.57
C GLY A 84 -23.07 11.81 18.57
N LEU A 85 -22.85 10.56 18.11
CA LEU A 85 -23.91 9.57 17.99
C LEU A 85 -24.36 9.04 19.36
N LYS A 86 -25.67 8.86 19.54
CA LYS A 86 -26.29 8.24 20.72
C LYS A 86 -26.17 6.73 20.70
N ARG A 87 -26.20 6.13 19.51
CA ARG A 87 -25.91 4.71 19.28
C ARG A 87 -24.44 4.41 19.54
N SER A 88 -24.11 3.14 19.79
CA SER A 88 -22.69 2.76 19.85
C SER A 88 -22.06 2.92 18.46
N THR A 89 -20.79 3.31 18.43
CA THR A 89 -20.06 3.56 17.20
C THR A 89 -18.88 2.61 17.10
N ARG A 90 -18.79 1.88 15.99
CA ARG A 90 -17.62 1.09 15.61
C ARG A 90 -16.84 1.80 14.52
N ILE A 91 -15.64 2.25 14.85
CA ILE A 91 -14.70 2.83 13.90
C ILE A 91 -13.93 1.69 13.21
N VAL A 92 -13.97 1.65 11.87
CA VAL A 92 -13.30 0.62 11.06
C VAL A 92 -12.36 1.28 10.04
N LEU A 93 -11.05 1.11 10.25
CA LEU A 93 -10.03 1.48 9.28
C LEU A 93 -9.88 0.39 8.22
N ARG A 94 -9.61 0.79 6.98
CA ARG A 94 -9.34 -0.08 5.82
C ARG A 94 -7.92 0.17 5.30
N SER A 95 -6.95 0.12 6.19
CA SER A 95 -5.53 0.30 5.88
C SER A 95 -5.06 -0.76 4.87
N GLY A 96 -4.25 -0.32 3.91
CA GLY A 96 -3.77 -1.15 2.80
C GLY A 96 -2.42 -1.80 3.09
N CYS A 97 -1.36 -1.34 2.43
CA CYS A 97 -0.10 -2.07 2.35
C CYS A 97 0.80 -2.03 3.60
N TYR A 98 0.28 -2.34 4.78
CA TYR A 98 1.05 -2.38 6.03
C TYR A 98 1.81 -3.71 6.22
N LEU A 99 1.37 -4.80 5.58
CA LEU A 99 1.96 -6.13 5.76
C LEU A 99 3.28 -6.32 5.01
N THR A 100 3.38 -5.81 3.79
CA THR A 100 4.61 -5.91 3.00
C THR A 100 5.37 -4.60 2.92
N HIS A 101 4.70 -3.46 3.08
CA HIS A 101 5.24 -2.13 2.80
C HIS A 101 5.87 -2.04 1.40
N ASP A 102 6.14 -0.83 0.91
CA ASP A 102 6.76 -0.65 -0.39
C ASP A 102 8.23 -0.28 -0.26
N SER A 103 8.95 -0.39 -1.38
CA SER A 103 10.30 0.19 -1.49
C SER A 103 10.26 1.60 -2.08
N GLY A 104 9.16 2.35 -1.88
CA GLY A 104 8.83 3.54 -2.68
C GLY A 104 7.97 4.58 -1.95
N ILE A 105 6.78 4.83 -2.49
CA ILE A 105 5.89 5.96 -2.15
C ILE A 105 5.39 5.99 -0.70
N TYR A 106 5.29 4.86 -0.02
CA TYR A 106 4.77 4.80 1.35
C TYR A 106 5.82 5.22 2.39
N GLY A 107 7.11 5.22 2.06
CA GLY A 107 8.16 5.71 2.97
C GLY A 107 7.93 7.17 3.39
N THR A 108 7.65 8.05 2.42
CA THR A 108 7.34 9.47 2.70
C THR A 108 6.03 9.62 3.49
N LEU A 109 5.02 8.79 3.22
CA LEU A 109 3.76 8.82 3.97
C LEU A 109 3.97 8.42 5.43
N LEU A 110 4.85 7.43 5.68
CA LEU A 110 5.23 7.01 7.03
C LEU A 110 5.95 8.13 7.79
N GLU A 111 6.85 8.86 7.12
CA GLU A 111 7.49 10.04 7.71
C GLU A 111 6.48 11.12 8.07
N ASP A 112 5.51 11.41 7.19
CA ASP A 112 4.44 12.38 7.46
C ASP A 112 3.63 11.98 8.70
N ILE A 113 3.28 10.70 8.82
CA ILE A 113 2.59 10.14 9.99
C ILE A 113 3.44 10.28 11.26
N ASN A 114 4.71 9.91 11.20
CA ASN A 114 5.63 9.96 12.34
C ASN A 114 5.87 11.40 12.81
N ARG A 115 5.75 12.41 11.94
CA ARG A 115 5.80 13.81 12.34
C ARG A 115 4.53 14.30 13.04
N ARG A 116 3.36 13.70 12.75
CA ARG A 116 2.08 14.07 13.37
C ARG A 116 1.77 13.30 14.66
N THR A 117 2.38 12.14 14.85
CA THR A 117 2.06 11.21 15.94
C THR A 117 3.18 11.14 16.98
N SER A 118 2.82 10.87 18.25
CA SER A 118 3.78 10.72 19.36
C SER A 118 4.35 9.31 19.48
N THR A 119 3.83 8.34 18.72
CA THR A 119 4.27 6.94 18.71
C THR A 119 4.72 6.60 17.29
N PRO A 120 6.02 6.75 16.97
CA PRO A 120 6.50 6.52 15.62
C PRO A 120 6.32 5.06 15.23
N LEU A 121 5.83 4.84 14.02
CA LEU A 121 5.74 3.55 13.38
C LEU A 121 6.99 3.29 12.52
N ALA A 122 7.39 2.02 12.48
CA ALA A 122 8.43 1.53 11.59
C ALA A 122 7.86 0.33 10.82
N PHE A 123 7.73 0.49 9.51
CA PHE A 123 7.38 -0.60 8.60
C PHE A 123 8.62 -0.93 7.77
N GLU A 124 8.76 -2.19 7.39
CA GLU A 124 9.87 -2.68 6.58
C GLU A 124 9.34 -3.28 5.28
N PRO A 125 9.99 -3.02 4.13
CA PRO A 125 9.67 -3.69 2.88
C PRO A 125 9.95 -5.20 3.01
N ALA A 126 8.92 -6.02 2.82
CA ALA A 126 8.95 -7.48 3.01
C ALA A 126 8.65 -8.27 1.72
N LEU A 127 8.47 -7.59 0.58
CA LEU A 127 8.28 -8.23 -0.72
C LEU A 127 9.49 -7.96 -1.63
N GLU A 128 10.06 -9.03 -2.16
CA GLU A 128 11.15 -8.97 -3.14
C GLU A 128 10.79 -9.83 -4.35
N VAL A 129 11.07 -9.31 -5.55
CA VAL A 129 11.05 -10.08 -6.80
C VAL A 129 12.49 -10.38 -7.19
N TRP A 130 12.88 -11.65 -7.11
CA TRP A 130 14.22 -12.09 -7.47
C TRP A 130 14.29 -12.44 -8.96
N ALA A 131 15.18 -11.78 -9.69
CA ALA A 131 15.34 -11.92 -11.13
C ALA A 131 16.77 -12.32 -11.48
N GLN A 132 16.93 -13.22 -12.46
CA GLN A 132 18.25 -13.61 -12.97
C GLN A 132 18.78 -12.59 -13.97
N VAL A 133 20.06 -12.26 -13.87
CA VAL A 133 20.81 -11.45 -14.84
C VAL A 133 20.95 -12.24 -16.14
N LEU A 134 20.35 -11.70 -17.20
CA LEU A 134 20.38 -12.29 -18.54
C LEU A 134 21.52 -11.74 -19.39
N SER A 135 21.87 -10.47 -19.21
CA SER A 135 22.90 -9.80 -20.02
C SER A 135 23.52 -8.61 -19.30
N THR A 136 24.80 -8.36 -19.60
CA THR A 136 25.54 -7.16 -19.22
C THR A 136 26.20 -6.58 -20.48
N PRO A 137 25.39 -6.05 -21.42
CA PRO A 137 25.85 -5.77 -22.78
C PRO A 137 26.83 -4.59 -22.84
N GLU A 138 26.78 -3.71 -21.84
CA GLU A 138 27.62 -2.51 -21.72
C GLU A 138 28.03 -2.31 -20.25
N PRO A 139 29.16 -1.63 -19.96
CA PRO A 139 29.72 -1.52 -18.61
C PRO A 139 28.83 -0.90 -17.52
N GLY A 140 27.72 -0.27 -17.88
CA GLY A 140 26.79 0.38 -16.95
C GLY A 140 25.34 -0.09 -17.07
N LEU A 141 25.10 -1.20 -17.78
CA LEU A 141 23.77 -1.75 -18.02
C LEU A 141 23.73 -3.24 -17.68
N VAL A 142 22.77 -3.60 -16.84
CA VAL A 142 22.42 -4.97 -16.48
C VAL A 142 20.97 -5.23 -16.87
N ILE A 143 20.70 -6.32 -17.57
CA ILE A 143 19.34 -6.73 -17.98
C ILE A 143 18.96 -7.97 -17.18
N VAL A 144 17.81 -7.94 -16.51
CA VAL A 144 17.30 -9.04 -15.67
C VAL A 144 15.96 -9.58 -16.17
N SER A 145 15.66 -10.82 -15.80
CA SER A 145 14.45 -11.59 -16.15
C SER A 145 13.21 -11.26 -15.31
N ALA A 146 12.94 -9.98 -15.12
CA ALA A 146 11.69 -9.51 -14.53
C ALA A 146 11.26 -8.22 -15.21
N GLY A 147 9.97 -8.08 -15.51
CA GLY A 147 9.40 -6.93 -16.18
C GLY A 147 7.99 -6.60 -15.71
N ARG A 148 7.19 -5.98 -16.59
CA ARG A 148 5.81 -5.55 -16.30
C ARG A 148 4.87 -6.67 -15.85
N ARG A 149 5.23 -7.92 -16.16
CA ARG A 149 4.47 -9.10 -15.73
C ARG A 149 4.82 -9.59 -14.34
N ASP A 150 5.83 -9.01 -13.70
CA ASP A 150 6.40 -9.51 -12.45
C ASP A 150 6.23 -8.52 -11.29
N PHE A 151 5.99 -7.24 -11.57
CA PHE A 151 5.70 -6.21 -10.57
C PHE A 151 4.77 -5.11 -11.10
N GLY A 152 4.06 -4.45 -10.19
CA GLY A 152 3.23 -3.29 -10.50
C GLY A 152 4.07 -2.06 -10.87
N GLU A 153 3.62 -1.29 -11.86
CA GLU A 153 4.32 -0.09 -12.36
C GLU A 153 3.57 1.22 -12.02
N ASP A 154 2.43 1.14 -11.34
CA ASP A 154 1.55 2.27 -11.06
C ASP A 154 2.14 3.28 -10.05
N ALA A 155 3.17 2.89 -9.31
CA ALA A 155 3.91 3.74 -8.37
C ALA A 155 5.40 3.91 -8.73
N GLY A 156 5.77 3.70 -9.99
CA GLY A 156 7.15 3.85 -10.48
C GLY A 156 7.93 2.53 -10.52
N ASN A 157 9.19 2.62 -10.96
CA ASN A 157 10.07 1.45 -11.13
C ASN A 157 10.42 0.82 -9.77
N PRO A 158 10.64 -0.51 -9.70
CA PRO A 158 11.08 -1.16 -8.48
C PRO A 158 12.51 -0.73 -8.10
N ALA A 159 12.79 -0.72 -6.80
CA ALA A 159 14.11 -0.45 -6.25
C ALA A 159 15.04 -1.65 -6.46
N VAL A 160 16.32 -1.39 -6.72
CA VAL A 160 17.34 -2.45 -6.78
C VAL A 160 17.91 -2.64 -5.38
N LEU A 161 17.68 -3.80 -4.77
CA LEU A 161 17.97 -4.01 -3.35
C LEU A 161 19.28 -4.76 -3.12
N LYS A 162 19.39 -5.94 -3.72
CA LYS A 162 20.40 -6.95 -3.36
C LYS A 162 20.88 -7.69 -4.59
N HIS A 163 22.07 -8.24 -4.49
CA HIS A 163 22.67 -9.18 -5.43
C HIS A 163 22.92 -10.50 -4.72
N ALA A 164 22.75 -11.61 -5.45
CA ALA A 164 23.15 -12.92 -4.97
C ALA A 164 23.95 -13.70 -6.03
N ARG A 165 25.01 -14.36 -5.55
CA ARG A 165 25.81 -15.32 -6.32
C ARG A 165 26.18 -16.49 -5.43
N GLN A 166 25.94 -17.71 -5.91
CA GLN A 166 26.29 -18.95 -5.18
C GLN A 166 25.76 -18.97 -3.72
N GLY A 167 24.54 -18.49 -3.50
CA GLY A 167 23.90 -18.43 -2.18
C GLY A 167 24.38 -17.28 -1.28
N VAL A 168 25.36 -16.48 -1.71
CA VAL A 168 25.83 -15.31 -0.94
C VAL A 168 25.04 -14.08 -1.38
N VAL A 169 24.23 -13.53 -0.46
CA VAL A 169 23.44 -12.32 -0.67
C VAL A 169 24.19 -11.09 -0.15
N ARG A 170 24.18 -10.00 -0.92
CA ARG A 170 24.80 -8.71 -0.56
C ARG A 170 23.87 -7.56 -0.96
N ALA A 171 23.77 -6.54 -0.11
CA ALA A 171 23.07 -5.31 -0.47
C ALA A 171 23.78 -4.62 -1.64
N LEU A 172 23.01 -4.03 -2.55
CA LEU A 172 23.51 -3.16 -3.60
C LEU A 172 23.38 -1.70 -3.16
N PRO A 173 24.37 -0.83 -3.43
CA PRO A 173 24.29 0.59 -3.12
C PRO A 173 23.16 1.32 -3.88
N GLU A 174 22.78 2.51 -3.41
CA GLU A 174 21.74 3.35 -4.05
C GLU A 174 22.05 3.79 -5.49
N ALA A 175 23.31 3.71 -5.92
CA ALA A 175 23.70 4.03 -7.30
C ALA A 175 23.05 3.10 -8.35
N TRP A 176 22.52 1.96 -7.91
CA TRP A 176 21.81 1.00 -8.75
C TRP A 176 20.34 1.39 -8.90
N ARG A 177 19.85 1.48 -10.13
CA ARG A 177 18.46 1.86 -10.38
C ARG A 177 17.90 1.22 -11.63
N VAL A 178 16.64 0.83 -11.59
CA VAL A 178 15.90 0.45 -12.79
C VAL A 178 15.62 1.71 -13.61
N THR A 179 16.14 1.76 -14.83
CA THR A 179 15.99 2.87 -15.76
C THR A 179 14.93 2.63 -16.82
N GLY A 180 14.51 1.38 -17.01
CA GLY A 180 13.46 1.02 -17.96
C GLY A 180 12.96 -0.39 -17.73
N VAL A 181 11.71 -0.63 -18.14
CA VAL A 181 11.03 -1.91 -17.98
C VAL A 181 10.28 -2.23 -19.28
N SER A 182 10.48 -3.46 -19.75
CA SER A 182 9.74 -4.11 -20.83
C SER A 182 8.86 -5.22 -20.25
N ASP A 183 8.06 -5.89 -21.07
CA ASP A 183 7.14 -6.94 -20.60
C ASP A 183 7.78 -8.04 -19.75
N GLN A 184 9.02 -8.43 -20.05
CA GLN A 184 9.73 -9.54 -19.39
C GLN A 184 11.13 -9.15 -18.90
N HIS A 185 11.52 -7.87 -19.01
CA HIS A 185 12.89 -7.44 -18.74
C HIS A 185 12.94 -6.09 -18.04
N ALA A 186 13.86 -5.95 -17.09
CA ALA A 186 14.19 -4.68 -16.45
C ALA A 186 15.63 -4.32 -16.78
N HIS A 187 15.83 -3.04 -17.10
CA HIS A 187 17.09 -2.43 -17.46
C HIS A 187 17.60 -1.71 -16.22
N ILE A 188 18.70 -2.20 -15.67
CA ILE A 188 19.30 -1.69 -14.45
C ILE A 188 20.56 -0.92 -14.82
N HIS A 189 20.61 0.35 -14.45
CA HIS A 189 21.85 1.09 -14.42
C HIS A 189 22.74 0.57 -13.29
N ALA A 190 24.00 0.31 -13.61
CA ALA A 190 25.03 -0.10 -12.69
C ALA A 190 26.24 0.84 -12.78
N PRO A 191 26.96 1.10 -11.67
CA PRO A 191 28.23 1.80 -11.73
C PRO A 191 29.28 0.95 -12.48
N GLY A 192 30.27 1.61 -13.09
CA GLY A 192 31.36 0.90 -13.78
C GLY A 192 32.15 -0.02 -12.83
N GLY A 193 32.59 -1.18 -13.33
CA GLY A 193 33.32 -2.16 -12.53
C GLY A 193 32.45 -2.93 -11.53
N HIS A 194 31.13 -2.98 -11.76
CA HIS A 194 30.16 -3.58 -10.84
C HIS A 194 30.33 -5.08 -10.55
N GLY A 195 31.06 -5.83 -11.38
CA GLY A 195 31.38 -7.25 -11.11
C GLY A 195 30.21 -8.25 -11.21
N ILE A 196 29.02 -7.81 -11.64
CA ILE A 196 27.87 -8.68 -11.90
C ILE A 196 28.12 -9.49 -13.17
N ALA A 197 27.74 -10.77 -13.13
CA ALA A 197 27.82 -11.67 -14.27
C ALA A 197 26.43 -12.21 -14.65
N VAL A 198 26.32 -12.67 -15.90
CA VAL A 198 25.15 -13.44 -16.36
C VAL A 198 24.96 -14.65 -15.45
N GLY A 199 23.71 -14.90 -15.04
CA GLY A 199 23.33 -15.97 -14.13
C GLY A 199 23.22 -15.55 -12.65
N ASP A 200 23.80 -14.40 -12.27
CA ASP A 200 23.59 -13.82 -10.94
C ASP A 200 22.12 -13.47 -10.70
N LEU A 201 21.70 -13.34 -9.44
CA LEU A 201 20.35 -12.90 -9.09
C LEU A 201 20.37 -11.48 -8.54
N ILE A 202 19.34 -10.71 -8.86
CA ILE A 202 19.09 -9.37 -8.32
C ILE A 202 17.71 -9.37 -7.66
N ALA A 203 17.65 -8.88 -6.43
CA ALA A 203 16.39 -8.64 -5.73
C ALA A 203 15.86 -7.25 -6.08
N LEU A 204 14.61 -7.20 -6.54
CA LEU A 204 13.88 -5.98 -6.84
C LEU A 204 12.79 -5.76 -5.79
N GLY A 205 12.75 -4.58 -5.19
CA GLY A 205 11.71 -4.16 -4.25
C GLY A 205 10.60 -3.42 -4.97
N PRO A 206 9.37 -3.96 -5.04
CA PRO A 206 8.28 -3.27 -5.74
C PRO A 206 7.91 -1.95 -5.07
N SER A 207 7.68 -0.93 -5.90
CA SER A 207 7.24 0.40 -5.45
C SER A 207 5.75 0.43 -5.10
N HIS A 208 4.96 -0.52 -5.61
CA HIS A 208 3.63 -0.82 -5.10
C HIS A 208 3.47 -2.35 -4.99
N PRO A 209 3.64 -2.93 -3.80
CA PRO A 209 3.54 -4.37 -3.60
C PRO A 209 2.12 -4.91 -3.83
N CYS A 210 1.04 -4.16 -3.54
CA CYS A 210 -0.33 -4.65 -3.75
C CYS A 210 -0.61 -4.99 -5.23
N THR A 211 -0.18 -4.13 -6.15
CA THR A 211 -0.28 -4.36 -7.61
C THR A 211 0.81 -5.29 -8.15
N THR A 212 1.69 -5.77 -7.27
CA THR A 212 2.60 -6.87 -7.57
C THR A 212 2.00 -8.21 -7.21
N PHE A 213 1.21 -8.31 -6.14
CA PHE A 213 0.57 -9.59 -5.76
C PHE A 213 -0.30 -10.18 -6.88
N ASP A 214 -1.02 -9.34 -7.64
CA ASP A 214 -1.90 -9.82 -8.74
C ASP A 214 -1.15 -10.47 -9.91
N LYS A 215 0.17 -10.28 -9.97
CA LYS A 215 1.06 -10.90 -10.95
C LYS A 215 1.47 -12.31 -10.56
N TRP A 216 1.37 -12.66 -9.28
CA TRP A 216 1.89 -13.90 -8.72
C TRP A 216 0.78 -14.75 -8.13
N ARG A 217 0.56 -15.94 -8.72
CA ARG A 217 -0.37 -16.95 -8.14
C ARG A 217 0.13 -17.52 -6.81
N VAL A 218 1.43 -17.42 -6.57
CA VAL A 218 2.15 -18.05 -5.48
C VAL A 218 3.28 -17.12 -5.03
N LEU A 219 3.36 -16.85 -3.73
CA LEU A 219 4.47 -16.13 -3.09
C LEU A 219 5.16 -17.05 -2.08
N HIS A 220 6.49 -17.03 -2.04
CA HIS A 220 7.25 -17.81 -1.06
C HIS A 220 7.57 -16.96 0.17
N LEU A 221 7.31 -17.51 1.36
CA LEU A 221 7.84 -16.95 2.59
C LEU A 221 9.22 -17.52 2.81
N VAL A 222 10.17 -16.64 3.17
CA VAL A 222 11.55 -17.03 3.43
C VAL A 222 11.97 -16.62 4.83
N ASP A 223 12.87 -17.41 5.43
CA ASP A 223 13.56 -17.01 6.64
C ASP A 223 14.71 -16.03 6.34
N LYS A 224 15.41 -15.59 7.38
CA LYS A 224 16.57 -14.67 7.28
C LYS A 224 17.73 -15.20 6.43
N ASN A 225 17.76 -16.50 6.13
CA ASN A 225 18.78 -17.15 5.30
C ASN A 225 18.26 -17.40 3.88
N TYR A 226 17.11 -16.83 3.50
CA TYR A 226 16.44 -17.07 2.23
C TYR A 226 16.00 -18.54 2.01
N THR A 227 15.83 -19.30 3.09
CA THR A 227 15.23 -20.64 3.02
C THR A 227 13.72 -20.49 2.90
N VAL A 228 13.09 -21.10 1.89
CA VAL A 228 11.63 -21.13 1.77
C VAL A 228 11.06 -21.93 2.93
N VAL A 229 10.25 -21.27 3.76
CA VAL A 229 9.61 -21.87 4.94
C VAL A 229 8.14 -22.14 4.73
N ASP A 230 7.49 -21.38 3.84
CA ASP A 230 6.07 -21.54 3.54
C ASP A 230 5.73 -20.89 2.19
N THR A 231 4.47 -20.99 1.76
CA THR A 231 3.99 -20.46 0.49
C THR A 231 2.56 -19.95 0.59
N VAL A 232 2.33 -18.71 0.15
CA VAL A 232 1.00 -18.10 0.05
C VAL A 232 0.47 -18.27 -1.37
N ARG A 233 -0.73 -18.83 -1.50
CA ARG A 233 -1.49 -18.79 -2.76
C ARG A 233 -2.37 -17.54 -2.79
N THR A 234 -2.37 -16.85 -3.93
CA THR A 234 -3.26 -15.71 -4.18
C THR A 234 -4.48 -16.10 -5.00
N TRP A 235 -5.53 -15.29 -4.88
CA TRP A 235 -6.81 -15.47 -5.56
C TRP A 235 -7.20 -14.16 -6.22
N PHE A 236 -6.87 -14.03 -7.51
CA PHE A 236 -7.16 -12.89 -8.38
C PHE A 236 -8.03 -13.33 -9.55
#